data_AF-A0A1L0BQW6-F1
#
_entry.id   AF-A0A1L0BQW6-F1
#
_cell.length_a   1.000
_cell.length_b   1.000
_cell.length_c   1.000
_cell.angle_alpha   90.00
_cell.angle_beta   90.00
_cell.angle_gamma   90.00
#
_symmetry.space_group_name_H-M   'P 1'
#
loop_
_entity.id
_entity.type
_entity.pdbx_description
1 polymer ?
#
loop_
_entity_poly.entity_id
_entity_poly.type
_entity_poly.pdbx_seq_one_letter_code
_entity_poly.pdbx_strand_id
1 'polypeptide(L)'
;MDILRGIPNDQDEEISKRHLNTLVVENISAFYWNLATLSSQEKFSWYKGLNNELAQIRKRYGCNVLVTGWDIDFDRGFNARRVIEKAPVALQDLTYLPGELFLGATRIIHYGETTLHFRDKKWRAIDE
;
A
#
# COMPACT_ATOMS: atom_id res chain seq x y z
N MET A 1 -10.88 -11.07 24.69
CA MET A 1 -10.63 -10.01 23.68
C MET A 1 -10.11 -8.82 24.44
N ASP A 2 -8.82 -8.53 24.32
CA ASP A 2 -8.24 -7.39 24.99
C ASP A 2 -8.72 -6.11 24.30
N ILE A 3 -9.38 -5.25 25.07
CA ILE A 3 -9.78 -3.91 24.62
C ILE A 3 -8.50 -3.09 24.54
N LEU A 4 -8.08 -2.75 23.32
CA LEU A 4 -6.94 -1.86 23.07
C LEU A 4 -7.24 -0.50 23.71
N ARG A 5 -6.49 -0.16 24.78
CA ARG A 5 -6.67 1.09 25.52
C ARG A 5 -6.38 2.29 24.60
N GLY A 6 -7.27 3.28 24.62
CA GLY A 6 -7.11 4.51 23.84
C GLY A 6 -7.67 4.45 22.42
N ILE A 7 -8.26 3.33 22.00
CA ILE A 7 -9.09 3.28 20.80
C ILE A 7 -10.52 3.64 21.22
N PRO A 8 -11.08 4.76 20.73
CA PRO A 8 -12.46 5.08 21.03
C PRO A 8 -13.41 4.01 20.51
N ASN A 9 -14.41 3.65 21.31
CA ASN A 9 -15.42 2.68 20.91
C ASN A 9 -16.61 3.37 20.26
N ASP A 10 -17.48 2.59 19.62
CA ASP A 10 -18.71 3.03 18.96
C ASP A 10 -19.79 3.54 19.94
N GLN A 11 -19.55 3.47 21.25
CA GLN A 11 -20.40 4.03 22.28
C GLN A 11 -20.12 5.52 22.54
N ASP A 12 -19.06 6.08 21.96
CA ASP A 12 -18.77 7.51 22.02
C ASP A 12 -19.68 8.27 21.03
N GLU A 13 -20.64 9.03 21.56
CA GLU A 13 -21.58 9.83 20.79
C GLU A 13 -20.91 10.86 19.86
N GLU A 14 -19.73 11.37 20.23
CA GLU A 14 -19.02 12.29 19.35
C GLU A 14 -18.46 11.59 18.13
N ILE A 15 -18.19 10.29 18.24
CA ILE A 15 -17.58 9.49 17.17
C ILE A 15 -18.65 8.90 16.27
N SER A 16 -19.79 8.50 16.82
CA SER A 16 -20.93 8.05 16.04
C SER A 16 -21.49 9.13 15.10
N LYS A 17 -21.28 10.41 15.43
CA LYS A 17 -21.65 11.56 14.59
C LYS A 17 -20.58 11.97 13.56
N ARG A 18 -19.39 11.37 13.60
CA ARG A 18 -18.29 11.71 12.67
C ARG A 18 -18.37 10.89 11.40
N HIS A 19 -17.90 11.49 10.30
CA HIS A 19 -17.75 10.83 9.01
C HIS A 19 -16.29 10.41 8.81
N LEU A 20 -16.05 9.13 8.51
CA LEU A 20 -14.72 8.65 8.15
C LEU A 20 -14.31 9.28 6.81
N ASN A 21 -13.41 10.27 6.84
CA ASN A 21 -12.94 10.91 5.61
C ASN A 21 -11.88 10.08 4.87
N THR A 22 -10.88 9.57 5.60
CA THR A 22 -9.74 8.86 5.02
C THR A 22 -9.29 7.74 5.95
N LEU A 23 -9.06 6.56 5.39
CA LEU A 23 -8.33 5.46 6.02
C LEU A 23 -6.89 5.45 5.48
N VAL A 24 -5.92 5.52 6.39
CA VAL A 24 -4.50 5.38 6.06
C VAL A 24 -4.01 4.03 6.56
N VAL A 25 -3.44 3.23 5.67
CA VAL A 25 -2.79 1.94 5.99
C VAL A 25 -1.30 2.11 5.77
N GLU A 26 -0.56 2.18 6.88
CA GLU A 26 0.88 2.44 6.91
C GLU A 26 1.57 1.43 7.85
N ASN A 27 2.60 0.68 7.44
CA ASN A 27 3.19 0.52 6.11
C ASN A 27 3.04 -0.95 5.66
N ILE A 28 2.55 -1.19 4.44
CA ILE A 28 2.27 -2.55 3.98
C ILE A 28 3.52 -3.39 3.70
N SER A 29 4.67 -2.77 3.42
CA SER A 29 5.96 -3.47 3.31
C SER A 29 6.38 -4.16 4.61
N ALA A 30 5.85 -3.74 5.77
CA ALA A 30 6.12 -4.41 7.04
C ALA A 30 5.69 -5.89 7.06
N PHE A 31 4.71 -6.26 6.22
CA PHE A 31 4.24 -7.64 6.08
C PHE A 31 5.01 -8.44 5.03
N TYR A 32 5.79 -7.77 4.17
CA TYR A 32 6.44 -8.40 3.01
C TYR A 32 7.27 -9.62 3.42
N TRP A 33 8.16 -9.47 4.40
CA TRP A 33 9.06 -10.54 4.83
C TRP A 33 8.34 -11.72 5.47
N ASN A 34 7.26 -11.46 6.20
CA ASN A 34 6.43 -12.53 6.77
C ASN A 34 5.74 -13.32 5.65
N LEU A 35 5.20 -12.61 4.66
CA LEU A 35 4.50 -13.20 3.52
C LEU A 35 5.46 -13.83 2.50
N ALA A 36 6.74 -13.44 2.51
CA ALA A 36 7.75 -13.96 1.57
C ALA A 36 7.91 -15.48 1.68
N THR A 37 7.71 -16.04 2.88
CA THR A 37 7.78 -17.48 3.18
C THR A 37 6.64 -18.31 2.60
N LEU A 38 5.51 -17.66 2.26
CA LEU A 38 4.35 -18.33 1.70
C LEU A 38 4.58 -18.70 0.23
N SER A 39 3.76 -19.60 -0.30
CA SER A 39 3.72 -19.85 -1.74
C SER A 39 3.25 -18.60 -2.51
N SER A 40 3.55 -18.54 -3.81
CA SER A 40 3.09 -17.43 -4.67
C SER A 40 1.57 -17.31 -4.67
N GLN A 41 0.84 -18.42 -4.62
CA GLN A 41 -0.63 -18.43 -4.61
C GLN A 41 -1.22 -17.88 -3.29
N GLU A 42 -0.58 -18.19 -2.17
CA GLU A 42 -0.99 -17.67 -0.85
C GLU A 42 -0.70 -16.18 -0.74
N LYS A 43 0.49 -15.73 -1.18
CA LYS A 43 0.82 -14.29 -1.30
C LYS A 43 -0.22 -13.56 -2.13
N PHE A 44 -0.49 -14.07 -3.34
CA PHE A 44 -1.50 -13.53 -4.24
C PHE A 44 -2.85 -13.38 -3.54
N SER A 45 -3.31 -14.44 -2.88
CA SER A 45 -4.60 -14.48 -2.21
C SER A 45 -4.68 -13.49 -1.04
N TRP A 46 -3.59 -13.33 -0.29
CA TRP A 46 -3.50 -12.39 0.82
C TRP A 46 -3.61 -10.93 0.33
N TYR A 47 -2.79 -10.53 -0.64
CA TYR A 47 -2.79 -9.15 -1.15
C TYR A 47 -4.08 -8.81 -1.90
N LYS A 48 -4.63 -9.77 -2.66
CA LYS A 48 -5.95 -9.60 -3.29
C LYS A 48 -7.06 -9.49 -2.24
N GLY A 49 -7.00 -10.28 -1.17
CA GLY A 49 -7.91 -10.19 -0.03
C GLY A 49 -7.88 -8.82 0.61
N LEU A 50 -6.69 -8.31 0.92
CA LEU A 50 -6.51 -6.95 1.44
C LEU A 50 -7.10 -5.89 0.51
N ASN A 51 -6.79 -5.96 -0.80
CA ASN A 51 -7.34 -5.01 -1.77
C ASN A 51 -8.89 -5.02 -1.75
N ASN A 52 -9.50 -6.21 -1.71
CA ASN A 52 -10.95 -6.36 -1.63
C ASN A 52 -11.54 -5.76 -0.35
N GLU A 53 -10.91 -5.98 0.81
CA GLU A 53 -11.36 -5.40 2.09
C GLU A 53 -11.28 -3.87 2.06
N LEU A 54 -10.17 -3.33 1.55
CA LEU A 54 -10.00 -1.88 1.39
C LEU A 54 -11.05 -1.28 0.44
N ALA A 55 -11.37 -1.96 -0.66
CA ALA A 55 -12.43 -1.56 -1.57
C ALA A 55 -13.81 -1.58 -0.91
N GLN A 56 -14.09 -2.59 -0.08
CA GLN A 56 -15.33 -2.69 0.69
C GLN A 56 -15.44 -1.55 1.72
N ILE A 57 -14.38 -1.24 2.46
CA ILE A 57 -14.34 -0.11 3.40
C ILE A 57 -14.59 1.20 2.65
N ARG A 58 -13.87 1.44 1.54
CA ARG A 58 -14.07 2.63 0.69
C ARG A 58 -15.52 2.79 0.27
N LYS A 59 -16.15 1.69 -0.17
CA LYS A 59 -17.56 1.69 -0.61
C LYS A 59 -18.53 1.90 0.54
N ARG A 60 -18.31 1.23 1.68
CA ARG A 60 -19.21 1.27 2.85
C ARG A 60 -19.22 2.63 3.52
N TYR A 61 -18.05 3.26 3.64
CA TYR A 61 -17.89 4.51 4.38
C TYR A 61 -17.73 5.74 3.49
N GLY A 62 -17.65 5.58 2.16
CA GLY A 62 -17.45 6.70 1.23
C GLY A 62 -16.14 7.46 1.47
N CYS A 63 -15.15 6.82 2.10
CA CYS A 63 -13.90 7.43 2.50
C CYS A 63 -12.82 7.30 1.41
N ASN A 64 -11.73 8.07 1.53
CA ASN A 64 -10.50 7.81 0.80
C ASN A 64 -9.73 6.65 1.46
N VAL A 65 -8.96 5.92 0.67
CA VAL A 65 -8.02 4.91 1.18
C VAL A 65 -6.65 5.23 0.64
N LEU A 66 -5.69 5.46 1.56
CA LEU A 66 -4.29 5.63 1.26
C LEU A 66 -3.53 4.42 1.81
N VAL A 67 -2.75 3.76 0.97
CA VAL A 67 -1.87 2.66 1.36
C VAL A 67 -0.44 3.09 1.08
N THR A 68 0.43 3.00 2.07
CA THR A 68 1.85 3.31 1.92
C THR A 68 2.68 2.04 2.00
N GLY A 69 3.76 2.02 1.23
CA GLY A 69 4.75 0.96 1.13
C GLY A 69 6.14 1.59 1.06
N TRP A 70 7.15 0.84 1.45
CA TRP A 70 8.53 1.21 1.17
C TRP A 70 8.90 0.87 -0.27
N ASP A 71 9.89 1.60 -0.80
CA ASP A 71 10.46 1.27 -2.09
C ASP A 71 11.38 0.05 -1.98
N ILE A 72 11.75 -0.49 -3.14
CA ILE A 72 12.66 -1.63 -3.24
C ILE A 72 14.03 -1.36 -2.62
N ASP A 73 14.46 -0.10 -2.59
CA ASP A 73 15.76 0.34 -2.12
C ASP A 73 15.87 0.29 -0.59
N PHE A 74 14.77 0.56 0.10
CA PHE A 74 14.62 0.30 1.51
C PHE A 74 14.44 -1.20 1.78
N ASP A 75 13.49 -1.85 1.08
CA ASP A 75 13.13 -3.23 1.39
C ASP A 75 14.29 -4.22 1.16
N ARG A 76 15.21 -3.96 0.22
CA ARG A 76 16.40 -4.81 0.00
C ARG A 76 17.40 -4.83 1.17
N GLY A 77 17.29 -3.88 2.09
CA GLY A 77 18.14 -3.79 3.28
C GLY A 77 19.60 -3.39 3.02
N PHE A 78 20.41 -3.49 4.07
CA PHE A 78 21.81 -3.06 4.08
C PHE A 78 22.70 -4.02 3.26
N ASN A 79 23.61 -3.48 2.44
CA ASN A 79 24.54 -4.18 1.53
C ASN A 79 23.98 -4.74 0.21
N ALA A 80 22.74 -4.45 -0.17
CA ALA A 80 22.32 -4.72 -1.53
C ALA A 80 23.10 -3.84 -2.52
N ARG A 81 23.69 -4.45 -3.56
CA ARG A 81 24.31 -3.67 -4.65
C ARG A 81 23.26 -2.73 -5.23
N ARG A 82 23.57 -1.44 -5.36
CA ARG A 82 22.70 -0.50 -6.09
C ARG A 82 22.41 -1.10 -7.46
N VAL A 83 21.12 -1.33 -7.73
CA VAL A 83 20.68 -1.67 -9.07
C VAL A 83 21.04 -0.47 -9.94
N ILE A 84 21.79 -0.71 -11.02
CA ILE A 84 22.21 0.34 -11.96
C ILE A 84 20.99 1.20 -12.30
N GLU A 85 21.12 2.52 -12.11
CA GLU A 85 20.12 3.57 -12.32
C GLU A 85 19.56 3.53 -13.75
N LYS A 86 18.63 2.62 -14.00
CA LYS A 86 17.78 2.63 -15.18
C LYS A 86 16.45 3.18 -14.74
N ALA A 87 15.89 4.08 -15.57
CA ALA A 87 14.55 4.58 -15.36
C ALA A 87 13.58 3.38 -15.22
N PRO A 88 12.73 3.37 -14.18
CA PRO A 88 11.86 2.24 -13.91
C PRO A 88 10.83 2.09 -15.04
N VAL A 89 10.67 0.86 -15.54
CA VAL A 89 9.78 0.52 -16.66
C VAL A 89 8.54 -0.20 -16.14
N ALA A 90 8.73 -1.14 -15.24
CA ALA A 90 7.69 -1.97 -14.63
C ALA A 90 7.42 -1.56 -13.17
N LEU A 91 6.25 -1.91 -12.66
CA LEU A 91 5.87 -1.65 -11.27
C LEU A 91 6.89 -2.24 -10.29
N GLN A 92 7.38 -3.45 -10.59
CA GLN A 92 8.33 -4.20 -9.77
C GLN A 92 9.73 -3.58 -9.72
N ASP A 93 10.03 -2.59 -10.57
CA ASP A 93 11.32 -1.91 -10.53
C ASP A 93 11.47 -0.99 -9.31
N LEU A 94 10.36 -0.60 -8.66
CA LEU A 94 10.36 0.30 -7.51
C LEU A 94 9.80 -0.32 -6.21
N THR A 95 9.25 -1.53 -6.25
CA THR A 95 8.66 -2.16 -5.05
C THR A 95 8.70 -3.68 -5.15
N TYR A 96 8.88 -4.37 -4.01
CA TYR A 96 8.66 -5.81 -3.92
C TYR A 96 7.20 -6.19 -3.69
N LEU A 97 6.32 -5.21 -3.46
CA LEU A 97 4.90 -5.47 -3.29
C LEU A 97 4.32 -6.02 -4.60
N PRO A 98 3.52 -7.10 -4.53
CA PRO A 98 3.01 -7.74 -5.72
C PRO A 98 1.92 -6.89 -6.40
N GLY A 99 1.81 -7.00 -7.73
CA GLY A 99 0.94 -6.17 -8.56
C GLY A 99 -0.54 -6.23 -8.16
N GLU A 100 -0.95 -7.33 -7.55
CA GLU A 100 -2.29 -7.62 -7.04
C GLU A 100 -2.78 -6.60 -6.03
N LEU A 101 -1.88 -6.08 -5.18
CA LEU A 101 -2.20 -5.03 -4.21
C LEU A 101 -2.71 -3.77 -4.92
N PHE A 102 -2.27 -3.54 -6.16
CA PHE A 102 -2.49 -2.31 -6.91
C PHE A 102 -3.66 -2.39 -7.89
N LEU A 103 -4.29 -3.57 -8.09
CA LEU A 103 -5.36 -3.77 -9.07
C LEU A 103 -6.57 -2.83 -8.88
N GLY A 104 -6.85 -2.43 -7.64
CA GLY A 104 -7.93 -1.49 -7.30
C GLY A 104 -7.49 -0.03 -7.12
N ALA A 105 -6.20 0.26 -7.28
CA ALA A 105 -5.66 1.59 -7.02
C ALA A 105 -6.07 2.57 -8.14
N THR A 106 -6.64 3.71 -7.75
CA THR A 106 -6.94 4.79 -8.71
C THR A 106 -5.69 5.56 -9.11
N ARG A 107 -4.70 5.63 -8.20
CA ARG A 107 -3.39 6.25 -8.41
C ARG A 107 -2.34 5.47 -7.65
N ILE A 108 -1.16 5.37 -8.23
CA ILE A 108 0.03 4.78 -7.62
C ILE A 108 1.13 5.82 -7.83
N ILE A 109 1.74 6.25 -6.73
CA ILE A 109 2.74 7.32 -6.70
C ILE A 109 3.97 6.78 -5.97
N HIS A 110 5.14 7.01 -6.55
CA HIS A 110 6.42 6.78 -5.92
C HIS A 110 7.07 8.12 -5.61
N TYR A 111 7.48 8.31 -4.36
CA TYR A 111 8.23 9.48 -3.90
C TYR A 111 9.69 9.09 -3.69
N GLY A 112 10.56 9.53 -4.60
CA GLY A 112 12.02 9.41 -4.49
C GLY A 112 12.68 10.70 -4.97
N GLU A 113 13.89 10.61 -5.56
CA GLU A 113 14.57 11.78 -6.16
C GLU A 113 13.71 12.47 -7.23
N THR A 114 12.92 11.70 -7.97
CA THR A 114 11.85 12.19 -8.83
C THR A 114 10.53 11.56 -8.39
N THR A 115 9.48 12.37 -8.32
CA THR A 115 8.13 11.85 -8.04
C THR A 115 7.55 11.26 -9.32
N LEU A 116 7.15 9.98 -9.25
CA LEU A 116 6.64 9.24 -10.40
C LEU A 116 5.21 8.79 -10.13
N HIS A 117 4.35 8.81 -11.16
CA HIS A 117 3.10 8.06 -11.14
C HIS A 117 3.21 6.79 -12.00
N PHE A 118 2.51 5.73 -11.60
CA PHE A 118 2.35 4.55 -12.45
C PHE A 118 0.99 4.60 -13.14
N ARG A 119 1.01 4.71 -14.47
CA ARG A 119 -0.19 4.78 -15.32
C ARG A 119 0.03 4.05 -16.63
N ASP A 120 -0.99 3.34 -17.12
CA ASP A 120 -0.93 2.58 -18.38
C ASP A 120 0.24 1.61 -18.42
N LYS A 121 0.51 0.96 -17.28
CA LYS A 121 1.60 0.01 -17.05
C LYS A 121 3.01 0.62 -17.20
N LYS A 122 3.17 1.92 -16.99
CA LYS A 122 4.46 2.62 -17.08
C LYS A 122 4.61 3.67 -16.00
N TRP A 123 5.84 3.87 -15.54
CA TRP A 123 6.19 5.02 -14.71
C TRP A 123 6.36 6.28 -15.57
N ARG A 124 5.92 7.42 -15.03
CA ARG A 124 6.13 8.75 -15.64
C ARG A 124 6.40 9.76 -14.53
N ALA A 125 7.25 10.74 -14.82
CA ALA A 125 7.41 11.89 -13.95
C ALA A 125 6.07 12.63 -13.81
N ILE A 126 5.80 13.10 -12.59
CA ILE A 126 4.75 14.09 -12.38
C ILE A 126 5.43 15.43 -12.65
N ASP A 127 5.17 16.01 -13.83
CA ASP A 127 5.53 17.41 -14.07
C ASP A 127 4.74 18.26 -13.05
N GLU A 128 5.44 19.08 -12.28
CA GLU A 128 4.85 20.00 -11.30
C GLU A 128 3.92 21.04 -11.96
#